data_AF-A0A7C1NXQ5-F1
#
_entry.id   AF-A0A7C1NXQ5-F1
#
_cell.length_a   1.000
_cell.length_b   1.000
_cell.length_c   1.000
_cell.angle_alpha   90.00
_cell.angle_beta   90.00
_cell.angle_gamma   90.00
#
_symmetry.space_group_name_H-M   'P 1'
#
loop_
_entity.id
_entity.type
_entity.pdbx_description
1 polymer ?
#
loop_
_entity_poly.entity_id
_entity_poly.type
_entity_poly.pdbx_seq_one_letter_code
_entity_poly.pdbx_strand_id
1 'polypeptide(L)'
;MIVEDGHYLLPILPREVADRLKDKEEWPADLKVRYDGLRKQFTTSKAEFASWVRKDRDSRMNRTAKQILQLIVDCLNFDTGRCDPGHQYIADELGISVRTVERTIPRIAEAGWLEVIRRGRTTTNFYRLRVSVKKIESILSYVDSLRELRAEERDRRRMFGHRSDPTKLADHSHSDPTFVRSHDPTDLADHDPTKLAGKHMKRTYEGEHLNKGILSEEEGISIGDDPSFDDAANSYASARGGDDENQPLPIPRNDHEADGMISMICEGRKVHPAMRDRLRSMLKDGVLTPRMIEGMFDRLKGEAAA
;
A
#
# COMPACT_ATOMS: atom_id res chain seq x y z
N MET A 1 -21.43 4.51 -9.48
CA MET A 1 -20.55 5.63 -9.87
C MET A 1 -21.22 6.44 -10.97
N ILE A 2 -21.22 7.77 -10.88
CA ILE A 2 -21.77 8.67 -11.91
C ILE A 2 -20.60 9.28 -12.67
N VAL A 3 -20.68 9.34 -14.00
CA VAL A 3 -19.70 10.04 -14.83
C VAL A 3 -20.24 11.42 -15.18
N GLU A 4 -19.54 12.46 -14.75
CA GLU A 4 -19.87 13.85 -15.06
C GLU A 4 -18.58 14.58 -15.49
N ASP A 5 -18.62 15.26 -16.63
CA ASP A 5 -17.47 16.00 -17.19
C ASP A 5 -16.17 15.20 -17.27
N GLY A 6 -16.25 13.91 -17.64
CA GLY A 6 -15.08 13.03 -17.73
C GLY A 6 -14.47 12.63 -16.38
N HIS A 7 -15.22 12.78 -15.28
CA HIS A 7 -14.81 12.38 -13.94
C HIS A 7 -15.85 11.48 -13.29
N TYR A 8 -15.38 10.55 -12.47
CA TYR A 8 -16.23 9.75 -11.60
C TYR A 8 -16.54 10.50 -10.31
N LEU A 9 -17.83 10.54 -9.98
CA LEU A 9 -18.39 11.09 -8.77
C LEU A 9 -19.19 10.02 -8.02
N LEU A 10 -19.17 10.11 -6.69
CA LEU A 10 -20.00 9.28 -5.83
C LEU A 10 -21.47 9.72 -5.93
N PRO A 11 -22.43 8.79 -6.09
CA PRO A 11 -23.84 9.14 -6.21
C PRO A 11 -24.37 9.67 -4.88
N ILE A 12 -24.51 10.99 -4.77
CA ILE A 12 -25.11 11.65 -3.61
C ILE A 12 -26.64 11.64 -3.71
N LEU A 13 -27.32 11.85 -2.58
CA LEU A 13 -28.77 11.96 -2.57
C LEU A 13 -29.23 13.14 -3.46
N PRO A 14 -30.19 12.93 -4.38
CA PRO A 14 -30.74 14.01 -5.19
C PRO A 14 -31.35 15.10 -4.31
N ARG A 15 -31.17 16.37 -4.69
CA ARG A 15 -31.63 17.53 -3.90
C ARG A 15 -33.12 17.47 -3.58
N GLU A 16 -33.94 17.01 -4.52
CA GLU A 16 -35.39 16.82 -4.34
C GLU A 16 -35.76 15.91 -3.15
N VAL A 17 -34.94 14.88 -2.90
CA VAL A 17 -35.14 13.95 -1.79
C VAL A 17 -34.46 14.48 -0.53
N ALA A 18 -33.32 15.15 -0.68
CA ALA A 18 -32.59 15.78 0.42
C ALA A 18 -33.38 16.92 1.10
N ASP A 19 -34.16 17.69 0.35
CA ASP A 19 -35.00 18.78 0.92
C ASP A 19 -36.14 18.22 1.79
N ARG A 20 -36.55 16.98 1.53
CA ARG A 20 -37.61 16.27 2.28
C ARG A 20 -37.07 15.47 3.47
N LEU A 21 -35.77 15.52 3.77
CA LEU A 21 -35.17 14.73 4.88
C LEU A 21 -35.74 15.06 6.26
N LYS A 22 -36.31 16.26 6.43
CA LYS A 22 -36.89 16.71 7.71
C LYS A 22 -38.12 15.90 8.13
N ASP A 23 -38.86 15.37 7.17
CA ASP A 23 -40.15 14.69 7.39
C ASP A 23 -40.04 13.18 7.16
N LYS A 24 -38.89 12.59 7.52
CA LYS A 24 -38.55 11.18 7.19
C LYS A 24 -39.56 10.16 7.72
N GLU A 25 -40.22 10.47 8.84
CA GLU A 25 -41.23 9.61 9.45
C GLU A 25 -42.49 9.52 8.57
N GLU A 26 -42.88 10.64 7.96
CA GLU A 26 -44.07 10.80 7.11
C GLU A 26 -43.83 10.39 5.64
N TRP A 27 -42.63 9.89 5.31
CA TRP A 27 -42.33 9.52 3.94
C TRP A 27 -43.24 8.40 3.42
N PRO A 28 -43.81 8.57 2.22
CA PRO A 28 -44.47 7.51 1.48
C PRO A 28 -43.57 6.27 1.32
N ALA A 29 -44.16 5.07 1.31
CA ALA A 29 -43.42 3.81 1.31
C ALA A 29 -42.55 3.64 0.05
N ASP A 30 -43.01 4.12 -1.10
CA ASP A 30 -42.29 4.17 -2.37
C ASP A 30 -41.03 5.05 -2.27
N LEU A 31 -41.12 6.20 -1.60
CA LEU A 31 -40.00 7.11 -1.40
C LEU A 31 -38.95 6.51 -0.44
N LYS A 32 -39.38 5.79 0.61
CA LYS A 32 -38.49 5.04 1.50
C LYS A 32 -37.72 3.95 0.74
N VAL A 33 -38.41 3.16 -0.10
CA VAL A 33 -37.77 2.13 -0.94
C VAL A 33 -36.76 2.74 -1.91
N ARG A 34 -37.09 3.87 -2.55
CA ARG A 34 -36.16 4.59 -3.45
C ARG A 34 -34.93 5.08 -2.70
N TYR A 35 -35.10 5.66 -1.51
CA TYR A 35 -34.00 6.12 -0.65
C TYR A 35 -33.08 4.96 -0.27
N ASP A 36 -33.62 3.83 0.18
CA ASP A 36 -32.82 2.65 0.55
C ASP A 36 -32.06 2.09 -0.64
N GLY A 37 -32.66 2.11 -1.83
CA GLY A 37 -32.00 1.76 -3.09
C GLY A 37 -30.81 2.66 -3.39
N LEU A 38 -30.99 3.98 -3.28
CA LEU A 38 -29.91 4.97 -3.48
C LEU A 38 -28.80 4.81 -2.44
N ARG A 39 -29.15 4.58 -1.17
CA ARG A 39 -28.17 4.35 -0.10
C ARG A 39 -27.33 3.09 -0.35
N LYS A 40 -27.95 2.00 -0.82
CA LYS A 40 -27.23 0.79 -1.23
C LYS A 40 -26.27 1.08 -2.39
N GLN A 41 -26.72 1.80 -3.42
CA GLN A 41 -25.86 2.19 -4.55
C GLN A 41 -24.69 3.08 -4.12
N PHE A 42 -24.91 3.98 -3.16
CA PHE A 42 -23.86 4.79 -2.55
C PHE A 42 -22.82 3.93 -1.84
N THR A 43 -23.25 3.01 -0.96
CA THR A 43 -22.33 2.10 -0.26
C THR A 43 -21.51 1.26 -1.23
N THR A 44 -22.13 0.71 -2.28
CA THR A 44 -21.42 -0.04 -3.32
C THR A 44 -20.41 0.85 -4.06
N SER A 45 -20.81 2.05 -4.48
CA SER A 45 -19.93 3.00 -5.18
C SER A 45 -18.77 3.46 -4.28
N LYS A 46 -19.01 3.64 -2.98
CA LYS A 46 -18.00 3.99 -1.98
C LYS A 46 -16.96 2.87 -1.84
N ALA A 47 -17.41 1.62 -1.75
CA ALA A 47 -16.53 0.46 -1.69
C ALA A 47 -15.70 0.29 -2.98
N GLU A 48 -16.31 0.56 -4.15
CA GLU A 48 -15.63 0.57 -5.44
C GLU A 48 -14.54 1.65 -5.50
N PHE A 49 -14.86 2.88 -5.07
CA PHE A 49 -13.88 3.97 -4.98
C PHE A 49 -12.69 3.60 -4.08
N ALA A 50 -12.97 3.06 -2.89
CA ALA A 50 -11.93 2.60 -1.97
C ALA A 50 -11.08 1.46 -2.56
N SER A 51 -11.67 0.60 -3.41
CA SER A 51 -10.93 -0.43 -4.16
C SER A 51 -9.95 0.20 -5.15
N TRP A 52 -10.35 1.24 -5.89
CA TRP A 52 -9.46 1.94 -6.81
C TRP A 52 -8.30 2.63 -6.09
N VAL A 53 -8.57 3.30 -4.96
CA VAL A 53 -7.54 3.93 -4.12
C VAL A 53 -6.48 2.91 -3.67
N ARG A 54 -6.91 1.70 -3.28
CA ARG A 54 -5.98 0.63 -2.89
C ARG A 54 -5.09 0.20 -4.06
N LYS A 55 -5.67 0.09 -5.25
CA LYS A 55 -5.00 -0.33 -6.50
C LYS A 55 -4.07 0.73 -7.08
N ASP A 56 -4.21 2.00 -6.71
CA ASP A 56 -3.36 3.08 -7.22
C ASP A 56 -1.88 2.82 -6.92
N ARG A 57 -1.02 3.00 -7.91
CA ARG A 57 0.44 2.84 -7.81
C ARG A 57 1.20 4.15 -8.06
N ASP A 58 0.50 5.27 -8.15
CA ASP A 58 1.13 6.59 -8.17
C ASP A 58 2.07 6.76 -6.97
N SER A 59 3.30 7.20 -7.23
CA SER A 59 4.32 7.51 -6.22
C SER A 59 3.83 8.51 -5.15
N ARG A 60 2.88 9.39 -5.50
CA ARG A 60 2.27 10.35 -4.58
C ARG A 60 1.33 9.69 -3.57
N MET A 61 0.81 8.51 -3.90
CA MET A 61 -0.13 7.74 -3.08
C MET A 61 0.59 6.69 -2.23
N ASN A 62 1.30 7.17 -1.20
CA ASN A 62 1.90 6.32 -0.19
C ASN A 62 0.83 5.67 0.73
N ARG A 63 1.26 4.75 1.62
CA ARG A 63 0.33 4.03 2.52
C ARG A 63 -0.51 4.98 3.38
N THR A 64 0.12 6.01 3.96
CA THR A 64 -0.56 7.02 4.79
C THR A 64 -1.56 7.84 3.97
N ALA A 65 -1.23 8.22 2.74
CA ALA A 65 -2.10 8.94 1.83
C ALA A 65 -3.36 8.13 1.50
N LYS A 66 -3.19 6.82 1.28
CA LYS A 66 -4.31 5.91 1.07
C LYS A 66 -5.20 5.78 2.31
N GLN A 67 -4.62 5.73 3.50
CA GLN A 67 -5.38 5.69 4.77
C GLN A 67 -6.15 6.99 5.01
N ILE A 68 -5.51 8.14 4.81
CA ILE A 68 -6.16 9.46 4.89
C ILE A 68 -7.31 9.55 3.89
N LEU A 69 -7.09 9.15 2.63
CA LEU A 69 -8.13 9.19 1.61
C LEU A 69 -9.30 8.24 1.93
N GLN A 70 -9.02 7.04 2.46
CA GLN A 70 -10.06 6.12 2.91
C GLN A 70 -10.90 6.73 4.04
N LEU A 71 -10.28 7.36 5.04
CA LEU A 71 -11.00 8.04 6.11
C LEU A 71 -11.86 9.19 5.57
N ILE A 72 -11.33 10.00 4.64
CA ILE A 72 -12.10 11.07 3.99
C ILE A 72 -13.31 10.51 3.25
N VAL A 73 -13.14 9.41 2.53
CA VAL A 73 -14.25 8.68 1.88
C VAL A 73 -15.24 8.16 2.91
N ASP A 74 -14.77 7.75 4.09
CA ASP A 74 -15.61 7.30 5.18
C ASP A 74 -16.47 8.39 5.81
N CYS A 75 -15.93 9.60 5.90
CA CYS A 75 -16.64 10.79 6.36
C CYS A 75 -17.63 11.39 5.34
N LEU A 76 -17.71 10.86 4.11
CA LEU A 76 -18.65 11.39 3.12
C LEU A 76 -20.10 11.10 3.52
N ASN A 77 -20.86 12.17 3.74
CA ASN A 77 -22.28 12.08 4.07
C ASN A 77 -23.11 11.86 2.80
N PHE A 78 -23.88 10.78 2.76
CA PHE A 78 -24.79 10.45 1.65
C PHE A 78 -25.89 11.49 1.45
N ASP A 79 -26.48 11.97 2.55
CA ASP A 79 -27.68 12.82 2.54
C ASP A 79 -27.35 14.25 2.08
N THR A 80 -26.22 14.78 2.55
CA THR A 80 -25.81 16.16 2.26
C THR A 80 -24.74 16.26 1.19
N GLY A 81 -24.09 15.15 0.83
CA GLY A 81 -22.91 15.12 -0.03
C GLY A 81 -21.69 15.84 0.56
N ARG A 82 -21.74 16.20 1.85
CA ARG A 82 -20.67 16.96 2.50
C ARG A 82 -19.59 16.05 3.05
N CYS A 83 -18.34 16.50 2.94
CA CYS A 83 -17.17 15.86 3.50
C CYS A 83 -16.23 16.95 4.05
N ASP A 84 -16.27 17.15 5.37
CA ASP A 84 -15.53 18.17 6.09
C ASP A 84 -14.78 17.64 7.33
N PRO A 85 -14.04 16.52 7.26
CA PRO A 85 -13.19 16.09 8.35
C PRO A 85 -12.08 17.12 8.62
N GLY A 86 -11.96 17.54 9.89
CA GLY A 86 -10.86 18.40 10.33
C GLY A 86 -9.51 17.69 10.26
N HIS A 87 -8.43 18.44 10.02
CA HIS A 87 -7.07 17.85 10.02
C HIS A 87 -6.73 17.21 11.38
N GLN A 88 -7.21 17.81 12.48
CA GLN A 88 -7.05 17.25 13.83
C GLN A 88 -7.80 15.91 13.96
N TYR A 89 -9.05 15.84 13.51
CA TYR A 89 -9.82 14.60 13.52
C TYR A 89 -9.14 13.48 12.72
N ILE A 90 -8.63 13.79 11.52
CA ILE A 90 -7.89 12.82 10.69
C ILE A 90 -6.62 12.34 11.39
N ALA A 91 -5.92 13.26 12.07
CA ALA A 91 -4.70 12.96 12.80
C ALA A 91 -4.98 12.02 13.98
N ASP A 92 -6.02 12.32 14.77
CA ASP A 92 -6.40 11.54 15.95
C ASP A 92 -6.89 10.14 15.57
N GLU A 93 -7.76 10.04 14.55
CA GLU A 93 -8.33 8.76 14.11
C GLU A 93 -7.26 7.82 13.52
N LEU A 94 -6.24 8.37 12.85
CA LEU A 94 -5.16 7.58 12.24
C LEU A 94 -3.92 7.44 13.11
N GLY A 95 -3.86 8.11 14.27
CA GLY A 95 -2.69 8.14 15.14
C GLY A 95 -1.45 8.77 14.50
N ILE A 96 -1.63 9.79 13.64
CA ILE A 96 -0.54 10.49 12.94
C ILE A 96 -0.50 11.97 13.33
N SER A 97 0.64 12.63 13.11
CA SER A 97 0.73 14.07 13.37
C SER A 97 -0.14 14.89 12.40
N VAL A 98 -0.73 15.98 12.89
CA VAL A 98 -1.46 16.96 12.07
C VAL A 98 -0.59 17.48 10.91
N ARG A 99 0.71 17.70 11.17
CA ARG A 99 1.67 18.12 10.14
C ARG A 99 1.81 17.09 9.01
N THR A 100 1.67 15.79 9.31
CA THR A 100 1.63 14.72 8.30
C THR A 100 0.38 14.84 7.45
N VAL A 101 -0.78 15.09 8.06
CA VAL A 101 -2.06 15.28 7.36
C VAL A 101 -1.98 16.49 6.42
N GLU A 102 -1.52 17.64 6.93
CA GLU A 102 -1.37 18.88 6.16
C GLU A 102 -0.45 18.74 4.95
N ARG A 103 0.62 17.95 5.05
CA ARG A 103 1.53 17.68 3.93
C ARG A 103 1.00 16.65 2.95
N THR A 104 0.15 15.73 3.41
CA THR A 104 -0.31 14.59 2.59
C THR A 104 -1.56 14.93 1.80
N ILE A 105 -2.48 15.72 2.35
CA ILE A 105 -3.72 16.13 1.66
C ILE A 105 -3.45 16.82 0.30
N PRO A 106 -2.53 17.79 0.18
CA PRO A 106 -2.19 18.39 -1.11
C PRO A 106 -1.65 17.37 -2.11
N ARG A 107 -0.85 16.39 -1.66
CA ARG A 107 -0.33 15.32 -2.52
C ARG A 107 -1.44 14.42 -3.07
N ILE A 108 -2.45 14.13 -2.25
CA ILE A 108 -3.64 13.38 -2.68
C ILE A 108 -4.42 14.19 -3.73
N ALA A 109 -4.52 15.50 -3.54
CA ALA A 109 -5.17 16.39 -4.51
C ALA A 109 -4.41 16.46 -5.83
N GLU A 110 -3.07 16.59 -5.79
CA GLU A 110 -2.19 16.54 -6.96
C GLU A 110 -2.23 15.20 -7.69
N ALA A 111 -2.43 14.10 -6.96
CA ALA A 111 -2.67 12.78 -7.53
C ALA A 111 -4.06 12.68 -8.20
N GLY A 112 -4.92 13.69 -8.10
CA GLY A 112 -6.20 13.76 -8.80
C GLY A 112 -7.31 12.91 -8.19
N TRP A 113 -7.27 12.67 -6.87
CA TRP A 113 -8.30 11.92 -6.14
C TRP A 113 -9.35 12.79 -5.46
N LEU A 114 -8.97 14.02 -5.10
CA LEU A 114 -9.85 14.96 -4.41
C LEU A 114 -9.52 16.40 -4.78
N GLU A 115 -10.49 17.27 -4.59
CA GLU A 115 -10.36 18.71 -4.68
C GLU A 115 -10.57 19.32 -3.29
N VAL A 116 -9.63 20.16 -2.87
CA VAL A 116 -9.67 20.84 -1.56
C VAL A 116 -10.25 22.24 -1.75
N ILE A 117 -11.43 22.48 -1.19
CA ILE A 117 -12.10 23.78 -1.22
C ILE A 117 -11.87 24.46 0.14
N ARG A 118 -11.11 25.56 0.15
CA ARG A 118 -10.82 26.33 1.36
C ARG A 118 -11.97 27.30 1.65
N ARG A 119 -12.48 27.30 2.89
CA ARG A 119 -13.62 28.14 3.30
C ARG A 119 -13.22 29.38 4.13
N GLY A 120 -11.98 29.43 4.62
CA GLY A 120 -11.46 30.49 5.48
C GLY A 120 -10.31 30.00 6.38
N ARG A 121 -9.69 30.89 7.16
CA ARG A 121 -8.54 30.56 8.04
C ARG A 121 -8.93 29.75 9.29
N THR A 122 -10.15 29.94 9.80
CA THR A 122 -10.65 29.31 11.04
C THR A 122 -11.69 28.21 10.78
N THR A 123 -12.10 28.03 9.53
CA THR A 123 -13.14 27.07 9.14
C THR A 123 -12.51 25.85 8.49
N THR A 124 -13.04 24.67 8.79
CA THR A 124 -12.59 23.40 8.20
C THR A 124 -12.70 23.40 6.67
N ASN A 125 -11.73 22.77 6.02
CA ASN A 125 -11.72 22.59 4.58
C ASN A 125 -12.85 21.63 4.16
N PHE A 126 -13.35 21.83 2.94
CA PHE A 126 -14.29 20.91 2.31
C PHE A 126 -13.56 20.08 1.27
N TYR A 127 -13.82 18.77 1.24
CA TYR A 127 -13.25 17.86 0.25
C TYR A 127 -14.32 17.41 -0.72
N ARG A 128 -14.03 17.58 -2.02
CA ARG A 128 -14.83 17.00 -3.09
C ARG A 128 -14.07 15.82 -3.67
N LEU A 129 -14.63 14.63 -3.54
CA LEU A 129 -14.06 13.41 -4.12
C LEU A 129 -14.38 13.39 -5.62
N ARG A 130 -13.34 13.55 -6.45
CA ARG A 130 -13.44 13.59 -7.90
C ARG A 130 -12.20 12.92 -8.47
N VAL A 131 -12.40 11.93 -9.33
CA VAL A 131 -11.30 11.22 -10.01
C VAL A 131 -11.54 11.20 -11.51
N SER A 132 -10.51 11.43 -12.31
CA SER A 132 -10.65 11.42 -13.78
C SER A 132 -10.88 10.00 -14.30
N VAL A 133 -11.71 9.87 -15.34
CA VAL A 133 -11.99 8.56 -15.98
C VAL A 133 -10.70 7.93 -16.51
N LYS A 134 -9.85 8.74 -17.16
CA LYS A 134 -8.53 8.30 -17.68
C LYS A 134 -7.64 7.69 -16.59
N LYS A 135 -7.65 8.27 -15.38
CA LYS A 135 -6.87 7.73 -14.26
C LYS A 135 -7.40 6.35 -13.84
N ILE A 136 -8.71 6.19 -13.72
CA ILE A 136 -9.29 4.89 -13.36
C ILE A 136 -9.03 3.84 -14.44
N GLU A 137 -9.19 4.19 -15.71
CA GLU A 137 -8.86 3.30 -16.84
C GLU A 137 -7.41 2.83 -16.79
N SER A 138 -6.47 3.74 -16.52
CA SER A 138 -5.05 3.38 -16.38
C SER A 138 -4.79 2.42 -15.22
N ILE A 139 -5.48 2.60 -14.08
CA ILE A 139 -5.36 1.73 -12.90
C ILE A 139 -5.92 0.34 -13.21
N LEU A 140 -7.09 0.28 -13.86
CA LEU A 140 -7.73 -0.99 -14.21
C LEU A 140 -6.91 -1.76 -15.25
N SER A 141 -6.47 -1.09 -16.32
CA SER A 141 -5.58 -1.68 -17.34
C SER A 141 -4.30 -2.24 -16.73
N TYR A 142 -3.65 -1.52 -15.82
CA TYR A 142 -2.46 -2.01 -15.12
C TYR A 142 -2.75 -3.23 -14.23
N VAL A 143 -3.90 -3.24 -13.55
CA VAL A 143 -4.28 -4.39 -12.71
C VAL A 143 -4.59 -5.62 -13.55
N ASP A 144 -5.23 -5.45 -14.70
CA ASP A 144 -5.55 -6.53 -15.63
C ASP A 144 -4.28 -7.08 -16.29
N SER A 145 -3.32 -6.23 -16.68
CA SER A 145 -2.02 -6.72 -17.19
C SER A 145 -1.25 -7.54 -16.14
N LEU A 146 -1.30 -7.14 -14.87
CA LEU A 146 -0.74 -7.96 -13.78
C LEU A 146 -1.49 -9.28 -13.57
N ARG A 147 -2.79 -9.35 -13.88
CA ARG A 147 -3.57 -10.60 -13.79
C ARG A 147 -3.21 -11.54 -14.92
N GLU A 148 -3.05 -11.01 -16.13
CA GLU A 148 -2.59 -11.75 -17.30
C GLU A 148 -1.20 -12.35 -17.06
N LEU A 149 -0.22 -11.54 -16.62
CA LEU A 149 1.11 -12.03 -16.26
C LEU A 149 1.09 -13.15 -15.21
N ARG A 150 0.21 -13.05 -14.20
CA ARG A 150 0.03 -14.13 -13.20
C ARG A 150 -0.69 -15.35 -13.77
N ALA A 151 -1.53 -15.20 -14.80
CA ALA A 151 -2.17 -16.32 -15.47
C ALA A 151 -1.17 -17.04 -16.37
N GLU A 152 -0.42 -16.30 -17.18
CA GLU A 152 0.67 -16.83 -18.01
C GLU A 152 1.72 -17.54 -17.17
N GLU A 153 2.12 -16.98 -16.03
CA GLU A 153 3.07 -17.64 -15.13
C GLU A 153 2.51 -18.96 -14.56
N ARG A 154 1.20 -19.02 -14.24
CA ARG A 154 0.54 -20.26 -13.80
C ARG A 154 0.47 -21.28 -14.93
N ASP A 155 0.19 -20.85 -16.15
CA ASP A 155 0.12 -21.74 -17.31
C ASP A 155 1.52 -22.19 -17.76
N ARG A 156 2.54 -21.34 -17.63
CA ARG A 156 3.95 -21.70 -17.78
C ARG A 156 4.34 -22.78 -16.77
N ARG A 157 3.96 -22.62 -15.50
CA ARG A 157 4.17 -23.67 -14.48
C ARG A 157 3.43 -24.97 -14.79
N ARG A 158 2.24 -24.91 -15.38
CA ARG A 158 1.51 -26.12 -15.81
C ARG A 158 2.18 -26.81 -17.00
N MET A 159 2.63 -26.03 -17.99
CA MET A 159 3.28 -26.52 -19.21
C MET A 159 4.68 -27.10 -18.95
N PHE A 160 5.48 -26.44 -18.12
CA PHE A 160 6.88 -26.82 -17.87
C PHE A 160 7.10 -27.56 -16.54
N GLY A 161 6.15 -27.50 -15.60
CA GLY A 161 6.25 -28.14 -14.28
C GLY A 161 6.11 -29.66 -14.28
N HIS A 162 5.88 -30.29 -15.45
CA HIS A 162 5.92 -31.75 -15.61
C HIS A 162 7.32 -32.30 -15.91
N ARG A 163 8.35 -31.44 -16.10
CA ARG A 163 9.73 -31.88 -16.38
C ARG A 163 10.71 -31.72 -15.22
N SER A 164 10.38 -30.92 -14.22
CA SER A 164 11.17 -30.80 -13.00
C SER A 164 10.68 -31.82 -11.98
N ASP A 165 11.60 -32.72 -11.63
CA ASP A 165 11.61 -33.65 -10.50
C ASP A 165 10.61 -33.22 -9.41
N PRO A 166 9.64 -34.07 -8.99
CA PRO A 166 8.69 -33.69 -7.96
C PRO A 166 9.48 -33.11 -6.80
N THR A 167 9.39 -31.78 -6.63
CA THR A 167 9.95 -31.07 -5.48
C THR A 167 9.57 -31.94 -4.30
N LYS A 168 10.56 -32.55 -3.62
CA LYS A 168 10.33 -33.41 -2.46
C LYS A 168 9.31 -32.68 -1.61
N LEU A 169 8.05 -33.09 -1.71
CA LEU A 169 6.99 -32.61 -0.82
C LEU A 169 7.60 -32.90 0.52
N ALA A 170 7.81 -31.86 1.33
CA ALA A 170 8.42 -31.99 2.64
C ALA A 170 7.63 -33.10 3.34
N ASP A 171 8.25 -34.28 3.38
CA ASP A 171 7.59 -35.46 3.86
C ASP A 171 7.61 -35.30 5.36
N HIS A 172 6.55 -34.69 5.87
CA HIS A 172 6.36 -34.51 7.30
C HIS A 172 6.20 -35.87 8.01
N SER A 173 6.32 -37.01 7.30
CA SER A 173 6.42 -38.37 7.86
C SER A 173 7.68 -38.60 8.69
N HIS A 174 8.75 -37.83 8.48
CA HIS A 174 10.01 -37.94 9.23
C HIS A 174 10.17 -36.84 10.29
N SER A 175 9.07 -36.50 10.95
CA SER A 175 9.17 -35.92 12.30
C SER A 175 9.79 -37.00 13.19
N ASP A 176 11.09 -36.90 13.40
CA ASP A 176 11.85 -37.64 14.40
C ASP A 176 11.01 -37.70 15.68
N PRO A 177 10.66 -38.89 16.22
CA PRO A 177 9.91 -38.97 17.45
C PRO A 177 10.77 -38.29 18.51
N THR A 178 10.40 -37.06 18.86
CA THR A 178 10.97 -36.36 20.01
C THR A 178 11.01 -37.35 21.15
N PHE A 179 12.23 -37.75 21.54
CA PHE A 179 12.46 -38.58 22.71
C PHE A 179 11.64 -37.94 23.83
N VAL A 180 10.61 -38.66 24.25
CA VAL A 180 9.76 -38.24 25.34
C VAL A 180 10.67 -38.19 26.56
N ARG A 181 11.13 -36.98 26.91
CA ARG A 181 11.77 -36.76 28.20
C ARG A 181 10.76 -37.24 29.22
N SER A 182 11.14 -38.28 29.97
CA SER A 182 10.38 -38.88 31.05
C SER A 182 10.10 -37.83 32.12
N HIS A 183 9.09 -37.00 31.89
CA HIS A 183 8.46 -36.24 32.94
C HIS A 183 7.54 -37.21 33.65
N ASP A 184 7.84 -37.40 34.93
CA ASP A 184 7.02 -38.10 35.91
C ASP A 184 5.57 -37.63 35.76
N PRO A 185 4.58 -38.53 35.54
CA PRO A 185 3.21 -38.13 35.33
C PRO A 185 2.73 -37.36 36.55
N THR A 186 2.55 -36.05 36.38
CA THR A 186 1.89 -35.22 37.38
C THR A 186 0.46 -35.73 37.50
N ASP A 187 0.10 -36.14 38.71
CA ASP A 187 -1.20 -36.66 39.09
C ASP A 187 -2.30 -35.73 38.56
N LEU A 188 -3.05 -36.21 37.57
CA LEU A 188 -4.13 -35.46 36.94
C LEU A 188 -5.25 -35.36 37.97
N ALA A 189 -5.42 -34.17 38.54
CA ALA A 189 -6.61 -33.85 39.32
C ALA A 189 -7.85 -34.16 38.46
N ASP A 190 -8.74 -34.99 39.00
CA ASP A 190 -10.03 -35.36 38.42
C ASP A 190 -10.88 -34.12 38.14
N HIS A 191 -10.75 -33.57 36.94
CA HIS A 191 -11.67 -32.56 36.45
C HIS A 191 -12.73 -33.24 35.60
N ASP A 192 -13.94 -33.26 36.14
CA ASP A 192 -15.16 -33.75 35.50
C ASP A 192 -15.35 -33.02 34.15
N PRO A 193 -15.36 -33.73 32.99
CA PRO A 193 -15.38 -33.10 31.68
C PRO A 193 -16.66 -32.29 31.52
N THR A 194 -16.50 -30.98 31.37
CA THR A 194 -17.62 -30.07 31.13
C THR A 194 -18.34 -30.49 29.85
N LYS A 195 -19.64 -30.81 29.98
CA LYS A 195 -20.51 -31.20 28.85
C LYS A 195 -20.63 -30.06 27.84
N LEU A 196 -19.76 -30.05 26.83
CA LEU A 196 -19.91 -29.16 25.69
C LEU A 196 -21.07 -29.66 24.82
N ALA A 197 -22.18 -28.93 24.90
CA ALA A 197 -23.33 -29.11 24.03
C ALA A 197 -22.91 -28.96 22.56
N GLY A 198 -23.24 -29.98 21.75
CA GLY A 198 -22.89 -30.07 20.34
C GLY A 198 -23.37 -28.87 19.53
N LYS A 199 -22.46 -28.00 19.15
CA LYS A 199 -22.65 -27.07 18.04
C LYS A 199 -22.06 -27.71 16.78
N HIS A 200 -22.96 -28.24 15.95
CA HIS A 200 -22.68 -28.68 14.59
C HIS A 200 -22.17 -27.50 13.75
N MET A 201 -20.86 -27.37 13.54
CA MET A 201 -20.32 -26.40 12.59
C MET A 201 -20.62 -26.86 11.17
N LYS A 202 -21.58 -26.18 10.53
CA LYS A 202 -21.75 -26.25 9.08
C LYS A 202 -20.59 -25.53 8.39
N ARG A 203 -20.06 -26.23 7.39
CA ARG A 203 -19.02 -25.91 6.40
C ARG A 203 -19.02 -24.48 5.82
N THR A 204 -17.79 -24.08 5.46
CA THR A 204 -17.30 -23.19 4.38
C THR A 204 -17.46 -21.67 4.46
N TYR A 205 -16.32 -20.98 4.61
CA TYR A 205 -15.79 -20.10 3.58
C TYR A 205 -14.25 -20.09 3.66
N GLU A 206 -13.58 -20.35 2.53
CA GLU A 206 -12.11 -20.29 2.43
C GLU A 206 -11.68 -18.82 2.57
N GLY A 207 -11.15 -18.50 3.75
CA GLY A 207 -10.56 -17.21 4.08
C GLY A 207 -9.05 -17.26 3.91
N GLU A 208 -8.56 -16.36 3.07
CA GLU A 208 -7.17 -16.05 2.77
C GLU A 208 -6.25 -16.05 4.02
N HIS A 209 -5.03 -16.54 3.85
CA HIS A 209 -3.99 -16.51 4.89
C HIS A 209 -3.59 -15.06 5.21
N LEU A 210 -4.04 -14.58 6.37
CA LEU A 210 -3.47 -13.43 7.05
C LEU A 210 -2.05 -13.76 7.52
N ASN A 211 -1.05 -13.21 6.83
CA ASN A 211 0.30 -13.08 7.35
C ASN A 211 0.26 -12.19 8.61
N LYS A 212 0.26 -12.81 9.79
CA LYS A 212 0.56 -12.14 11.05
C LYS A 212 2.07 -11.88 11.07
N GLY A 213 2.46 -10.65 10.73
CA GLY A 213 3.79 -10.13 11.03
C GLY A 213 3.93 -10.03 12.54
N ILE A 214 4.95 -10.72 13.06
CA ILE A 214 5.37 -10.67 14.45
C ILE A 214 5.94 -9.27 14.72
N LEU A 215 5.35 -8.63 15.73
CA LEU A 215 5.79 -7.42 16.38
C LEU A 215 6.89 -7.84 17.37
N SER A 216 8.14 -7.47 17.13
CA SER A 216 9.21 -7.55 18.12
C SER A 216 9.38 -6.17 18.76
N GLU A 217 8.89 -6.06 19.99
CA GLU A 217 9.25 -5.02 20.95
C GLU A 217 10.72 -5.24 21.33
N GLU A 218 11.58 -4.24 21.11
CA GLU A 218 12.88 -4.19 21.79
C GLU A 218 12.84 -3.06 22.82
N GLU A 219 13.11 -3.49 24.04
CA GLU A 219 13.13 -2.73 25.27
C GLU A 219 14.22 -1.66 25.24
N GLY A 220 13.87 -0.48 25.74
CA GLY A 220 14.79 0.62 25.96
C GLY A 220 15.80 0.28 27.06
N ILE A 221 17.08 0.26 26.71
CA ILE A 221 18.18 0.27 27.67
C ILE A 221 18.55 1.73 27.92
N SER A 222 18.19 2.21 29.10
CA SER A 222 18.62 3.49 29.67
C SER A 222 20.07 3.37 30.17
N ILE A 223 21.01 4.07 29.53
CA ILE A 223 22.36 4.28 30.05
C ILE A 223 22.50 5.76 30.37
N GLY A 224 22.78 6.04 31.64
CA GLY A 224 22.82 7.38 32.22
C GLY A 224 24.00 8.21 31.71
N ASP A 225 23.75 9.51 31.69
CA ASP A 225 24.74 10.56 31.53
C ASP A 225 25.67 10.60 32.76
N ASP A 226 26.97 10.41 32.55
CA ASP A 226 28.00 10.93 33.44
C ASP A 226 29.21 11.43 32.59
N PRO A 227 29.63 12.70 32.71
CA PRO A 227 30.62 13.30 31.82
C PRO A 227 31.99 13.43 32.50
N SER A 228 32.91 12.51 32.21
CA SER A 228 34.36 12.78 32.28
C SER A 228 35.14 11.58 31.77
N PHE A 229 35.82 11.68 30.63
CA PHE A 229 37.18 11.16 30.47
C PHE A 229 37.80 11.62 29.15
N ASP A 230 39.08 11.93 29.23
CA ASP A 230 39.90 12.68 28.28
C ASP A 230 40.21 11.99 26.95
N ASP A 231 40.57 12.85 25.98
CA ASP A 231 41.30 12.57 24.74
C ASP A 231 42.46 11.56 24.92
N ALA A 232 42.37 10.42 24.24
CA ALA A 232 43.50 9.81 23.52
C ALA A 232 43.07 8.55 22.75
N ALA A 233 43.39 8.51 21.46
CA ALA A 233 43.59 7.31 20.64
C ALA A 233 42.37 6.42 20.37
N ASN A 234 41.41 6.93 19.58
CA ASN A 234 40.48 6.04 18.86
C ASN A 234 41.16 5.55 17.56
N SER A 235 41.68 4.33 17.57
CA SER A 235 42.33 3.65 16.43
C SER A 235 41.35 3.21 15.32
N TYR A 236 40.09 3.66 15.37
CA TYR A 236 39.03 3.28 14.43
C TYR A 236 38.90 4.22 13.21
N ALA A 237 39.78 5.21 13.08
CA ALA A 237 39.76 6.17 11.96
C ALA A 237 40.49 5.69 10.69
N SER A 238 41.16 4.54 10.72
CA SER A 238 42.05 4.09 9.63
C SER A 238 41.48 3.01 8.70
N ALA A 239 40.18 2.69 8.79
CA ALA A 239 39.50 1.74 7.90
C ALA A 239 38.73 2.40 6.74
N ARG A 240 39.19 3.57 6.24
CA ARG A 240 38.67 4.20 5.00
C ARG A 240 39.41 3.70 3.75
N GLY A 241 39.47 2.39 3.59
CA GLY A 241 39.99 1.74 2.39
C GLY A 241 38.84 1.35 1.45
N GLY A 242 38.56 2.23 0.48
CA GLY A 242 38.03 1.93 -0.86
C GLY A 242 36.86 0.96 -0.99
N ASP A 243 35.64 1.49 -0.92
CA ASP A 243 34.46 0.83 -1.49
C ASP A 243 33.77 1.80 -2.47
N ASP A 244 34.53 2.18 -3.51
CA ASP A 244 34.11 3.15 -4.55
C ASP A 244 32.84 2.71 -5.28
N GLU A 245 32.49 1.42 -5.23
CA GLU A 245 31.29 0.87 -5.86
C GLU A 245 29.97 1.34 -5.21
N ASN A 246 30.03 1.80 -3.95
CA ASN A 246 28.87 2.28 -3.20
C ASN A 246 28.78 3.82 -3.16
N GLN A 247 29.74 4.53 -3.74
CA GLN A 247 29.69 5.99 -3.82
C GLN A 247 28.76 6.44 -4.96
N PRO A 248 27.88 7.42 -4.73
CA PRO A 248 27.04 7.98 -5.79
C PRO A 248 27.88 8.63 -6.89
N LEU A 249 27.47 8.42 -8.14
CA LEU A 249 28.04 9.12 -9.28
C LEU A 249 27.78 10.63 -9.16
N PRO A 250 28.68 11.47 -9.72
CA PRO A 250 28.51 12.92 -9.70
C PRO A 250 27.21 13.34 -10.39
N ILE A 251 26.50 14.30 -9.79
CA ILE A 251 25.24 14.81 -10.33
C ILE A 251 25.55 15.70 -11.55
N PRO A 252 24.96 15.42 -12.73
CA PRO A 252 25.19 16.20 -13.93
C PRO A 252 24.61 17.62 -13.78
N ARG A 253 25.31 18.61 -14.34
CA ARG A 253 24.91 20.02 -14.28
C ARG A 253 23.83 20.37 -15.28
N ASN A 254 23.71 19.60 -16.37
CA ASN A 254 22.71 19.81 -17.41
C ASN A 254 22.26 18.49 -18.05
N ASP A 255 21.19 18.58 -18.85
CA ASP A 255 20.58 17.42 -19.51
C ASP A 255 21.49 16.75 -20.54
N HIS A 256 22.35 17.52 -21.20
CA HIS A 256 23.27 17.01 -22.21
C HIS A 256 24.40 16.18 -21.57
N GLU A 257 24.92 16.63 -20.43
CA GLU A 257 25.91 15.91 -19.61
C GLU A 257 25.32 14.62 -19.05
N ALA A 258 24.06 14.66 -18.58
CA ALA A 258 23.36 13.46 -18.14
C ALA A 258 23.25 12.42 -19.27
N ASP A 259 22.89 12.84 -20.49
CA ASP A 259 22.80 11.95 -21.65
C ASP A 259 24.17 11.38 -22.08
N GLY A 260 25.23 12.18 -21.96
CA GLY A 260 26.61 11.72 -22.15
C GLY A 260 27.02 10.65 -21.14
N MET A 261 26.75 10.88 -19.85
CA MET A 261 27.06 9.94 -18.77
C MET A 261 26.29 8.62 -18.93
N ILE A 262 25.00 8.67 -19.25
CA ILE A 262 24.19 7.47 -19.50
C ILE A 262 24.70 6.72 -20.73
N SER A 263 25.13 7.43 -21.78
CA SER A 263 25.68 6.80 -22.98
C SER A 263 26.98 6.04 -22.68
N MET A 264 27.87 6.61 -21.86
CA MET A 264 29.09 5.92 -21.40
C MET A 264 28.76 4.70 -20.52
N ILE A 265 27.83 4.82 -19.57
CA ILE A 265 27.41 3.71 -18.71
C ILE A 265 26.82 2.54 -19.52
N CYS A 266 26.10 2.86 -20.59
CA CYS A 266 25.46 1.88 -21.47
C CYS A 266 26.35 1.43 -22.64
N GLU A 267 27.60 1.90 -22.74
CA GLU A 267 28.48 1.59 -23.86
C GLU A 267 28.74 0.07 -23.92
N GLY A 268 28.59 -0.51 -25.11
CA GLY A 268 28.75 -1.95 -25.33
C GLY A 268 27.60 -2.85 -24.82
N ARG A 269 26.54 -2.28 -24.21
CA ARG A 269 25.38 -3.03 -23.72
C ARG A 269 24.11 -2.71 -24.53
N LYS A 270 23.32 -3.74 -24.90
CA LYS A 270 21.99 -3.53 -25.50
C LYS A 270 20.99 -3.20 -24.39
N VAL A 271 20.72 -1.92 -24.18
CA VAL A 271 19.85 -1.42 -23.11
C VAL A 271 18.54 -0.87 -23.68
N HIS A 272 17.41 -1.29 -23.12
CA HIS A 272 16.08 -0.82 -23.54
C HIS A 272 15.88 0.68 -23.19
N PRO A 273 15.18 1.48 -24.01
CA PRO A 273 14.96 2.92 -23.76
C PRO A 273 14.42 3.25 -22.36
N ALA A 274 13.44 2.48 -21.88
CA ALA A 274 12.87 2.67 -20.54
C ALA A 274 13.90 2.50 -19.39
N MET A 275 14.93 1.67 -19.59
CA MET A 275 16.01 1.51 -18.62
C MET A 275 16.95 2.72 -18.63
N ARG A 276 17.21 3.30 -19.79
CA ARG A 276 17.97 4.56 -19.92
C ARG A 276 17.27 5.70 -19.20
N ASP A 277 15.95 5.83 -19.35
CA ASP A 277 15.17 6.87 -18.67
C ASP A 277 15.22 6.71 -17.15
N ARG A 278 15.17 5.46 -16.66
CA ARG A 278 15.28 5.16 -15.24
C ARG A 278 16.66 5.51 -14.67
N LEU A 279 17.73 5.12 -15.36
CA LEU A 279 19.10 5.48 -14.96
C LEU A 279 19.30 6.99 -14.98
N ARG A 280 18.76 7.69 -15.99
CA ARG A 280 18.79 9.15 -16.09
C ARG A 280 18.11 9.82 -14.90
N SER A 281 16.94 9.33 -14.48
CA SER A 281 16.24 9.85 -13.29
C SER A 281 17.10 9.68 -12.03
N MET A 282 17.64 8.47 -11.81
CA MET A 282 18.44 8.17 -10.62
C MET A 282 19.76 8.97 -10.57
N LEU A 283 20.35 9.25 -11.74
CA LEU A 283 21.55 10.06 -11.85
C LEU A 283 21.28 11.53 -11.49
N LYS A 284 20.15 12.09 -11.95
CA LYS A 284 19.72 13.45 -11.58
C LYS A 284 19.42 13.59 -10.09
N ASP A 285 18.89 12.53 -9.49
CA ASP A 285 18.59 12.50 -8.05
C ASP A 285 19.83 12.29 -7.17
N GLY A 286 21.00 12.00 -7.78
CA GLY A 286 22.26 11.77 -7.05
C GLY A 286 22.28 10.49 -6.23
N VAL A 287 21.44 9.51 -6.59
CA VAL A 287 21.32 8.22 -5.88
C VAL A 287 22.01 7.09 -6.65
N LEU A 288 22.35 7.30 -7.92
CA LEU A 288 22.90 6.27 -8.78
C LEU A 288 24.34 5.88 -8.38
N THR A 289 24.54 4.65 -7.93
CA THR A 289 25.87 4.08 -7.65
C THR A 289 26.28 3.03 -8.69
N PRO A 290 27.59 2.78 -8.90
CA PRO A 290 28.08 1.72 -9.78
C PRO A 290 27.47 0.33 -9.47
N ARG A 291 27.33 -0.01 -8.19
CA ARG A 291 26.72 -1.28 -7.77
C ARG A 291 25.25 -1.41 -8.17
N MET A 292 24.49 -0.32 -8.13
CA MET A 292 23.09 -0.32 -8.57
C MET A 292 23.00 -0.52 -10.09
N ILE A 293 23.91 0.08 -10.85
CA ILE A 293 23.99 -0.08 -12.31
C ILE A 293 24.20 -1.56 -12.67
N GLU A 294 25.21 -2.21 -12.08
CA GLU A 294 25.49 -3.63 -12.35
C GLU A 294 24.33 -4.54 -11.93
N GLY A 295 23.75 -4.32 -10.75
CA GLY A 295 22.59 -5.09 -10.29
C GLY A 295 21.35 -4.94 -11.17
N MET A 296 21.19 -3.82 -11.89
CA MET A 296 20.13 -3.63 -12.87
C MET A 296 20.41 -4.38 -14.18
N PHE A 297 21.68 -4.48 -14.58
CA PHE A 297 22.08 -5.22 -15.78
C PHE A 297 22.07 -6.73 -15.58
N ASP A 298 22.45 -7.24 -14.41
CA ASP A 298 22.45 -8.69 -14.14
C ASP A 298 21.04 -9.29 -14.15
N ARG A 299 20.03 -8.54 -13.71
CA ARG A 299 18.62 -8.96 -13.80
C ARG A 299 18.18 -9.15 -15.26
N LEU A 300 18.66 -8.31 -16.18
CA LEU A 300 18.34 -8.42 -17.61
C LEU A 300 19.04 -9.61 -18.28
N LYS A 301 20.25 -9.96 -17.85
CA LYS A 301 20.93 -11.16 -18.35
C LYS A 301 20.23 -12.44 -17.91
N GLY A 302 19.68 -12.47 -16.69
CA GLY A 302 18.87 -13.59 -16.19
C GLY A 302 17.57 -13.80 -16.97
N GLU A 303 16.97 -12.73 -17.48
CA GLU A 303 15.75 -12.80 -18.31
C GLU A 303 16.01 -13.19 -19.76
N ALA A 304 17.20 -12.91 -20.31
CA ALA A 304 17.56 -13.27 -21.68
C ALA A 304 18.12 -14.71 -21.83
N ALA A 305 18.46 -15.37 -20.73
CA ALA A 305 18.99 -16.74 -20.69
C ALA A 305 17.95 -17.80 -20.28
N ALA A 306 16.69 -17.39 -20.06
CA ALA A 306 15.55 -18.24 -19.72
C ALA A 306 14.52 -18.26 -20.85
#